data_AF-R6TVR0-F1
#
_entry.id   AF-R6TVR0-F1
#
_cell.length_a   1.000
_cell.length_b   1.000
_cell.length_c   1.000
_cell.angle_alpha   90.00
_cell.angle_beta   90.00
_cell.angle_gamma   90.00
#
_symmetry.space_group_name_H-M   'P 1'
#
loop_
_entity.id
_entity.type
_entity.pdbx_description
1 polymer ?
#
loop_
_entity_poly.entity_id
_entity_poly.type
_entity_poly.pdbx_seq_one_letter_code
_entity_poly.pdbx_strand_id
1 'polypeptide(L)'
;MVEKKNPHEGHRERMKQRYLSQGLDGFAEHEVLEMLLFYSVPRADTNELAHALLDRFSDLHGVLSAEPRELCQVSGVKMHTAILFRLVSDVYRRSCLEKTKKQVSYRSMKAVIAYLRDLFIGVRNERVYMLLFDNGMNLQDTVLLAEGAVNSTAITYRTVAEQALFHRSSGVILAHNHPGGIPVPSGSDLEVTRNVDNVLSAVGVRLIEHVVIADHSYELIIHGRSAGHKASAPLSFSASTCGAEPDLAASLPADFFDCCPVLSYGIC
;
A
#
# COMPACT_ATOMS: atom_id res chain seq x y z
N MET A 1 59.48 10.43 3.40
CA MET A 1 58.23 10.10 4.13
C MET A 1 57.16 9.92 3.07
N VAL A 2 56.67 8.70 2.87
CA VAL A 2 55.58 8.42 1.91
C VAL A 2 54.27 8.72 2.64
N GLU A 3 53.58 9.77 2.23
CA GLU A 3 52.22 10.06 2.71
C GLU A 3 51.31 8.89 2.35
N LYS A 4 50.80 8.19 3.37
CA LYS A 4 49.69 7.25 3.20
C LYS A 4 48.46 8.06 2.83
N LYS A 5 48.17 8.15 1.53
CA LYS A 5 46.91 8.69 1.00
C LYS A 5 45.75 7.89 1.61
N ASN A 6 44.88 8.53 2.37
CA ASN A 6 43.77 7.85 3.05
C ASN A 6 42.82 7.30 1.97
N PRO A 7 42.61 5.97 1.86
CA PRO A 7 41.80 5.39 0.78
C PRO A 7 40.32 5.81 0.83
N HIS A 8 39.87 6.38 1.95
CA HIS A 8 38.51 6.86 2.16
C HIS A 8 38.31 8.34 1.80
N GLU A 9 39.36 9.05 1.39
CA GLU A 9 39.26 10.48 1.06
C GLU A 9 38.48 10.67 -0.25
N GLY A 10 37.32 11.34 -0.17
CA GLY A 10 36.45 11.58 -1.32
C GLY A 10 35.52 10.42 -1.72
N HIS A 11 35.54 9.26 -1.05
CA HIS A 11 34.61 8.15 -1.33
C HIS A 11 33.14 8.56 -1.20
N ARG A 12 32.81 9.23 -0.09
CA ARG A 12 31.47 9.78 0.16
C ARG A 12 31.02 10.71 -0.98
N GLU A 13 31.92 11.55 -1.49
CA GLU A 13 31.58 12.51 -2.54
C GLU A 13 31.41 11.82 -3.90
N ARG A 14 32.28 10.86 -4.22
CA ARG A 14 32.14 10.00 -5.41
C ARG A 14 30.81 9.23 -5.42
N MET A 15 30.42 8.65 -4.27
CA MET A 15 29.15 7.95 -4.10
C MET A 15 27.95 8.87 -4.36
N LYS A 16 27.97 10.09 -3.82
CA LYS A 16 26.92 11.09 -4.07
C LYS A 16 26.86 11.52 -5.53
N GLN A 17 28.00 11.75 -6.17
CA GLN A 17 28.05 12.09 -7.60
C GLN A 17 27.51 10.95 -8.46
N ARG A 18 27.85 9.69 -8.13
CA ARG A 18 27.30 8.51 -8.78
C ARG A 18 25.78 8.42 -8.61
N TYR A 19 25.26 8.66 -7.41
CA TYR A 19 23.81 8.71 -7.19
C TYR A 19 23.13 9.79 -8.04
N LEU A 20 23.74 10.98 -8.16
CA LEU A 20 23.20 12.05 -9.02
C LEU A 20 23.19 11.69 -10.50
N SER A 21 24.14 10.88 -10.99
CA SER A 21 24.22 10.53 -12.41
C SER A 21 23.33 9.34 -12.80
N GLN A 22 23.15 8.34 -11.94
CA GLN A 22 22.50 7.06 -12.30
C GLN A 22 21.46 6.57 -11.29
N GLY A 23 21.13 7.34 -10.25
CA GLY A 23 20.22 6.89 -9.19
C GLY A 23 20.78 5.69 -8.40
N LEU A 24 19.89 4.90 -7.79
CA LEU A 24 20.28 3.71 -7.01
C LEU A 24 20.39 2.43 -7.83
N ASP A 25 19.98 2.43 -9.10
CA ASP A 25 19.92 1.20 -9.92
C ASP A 25 21.29 0.51 -10.10
N GLY A 26 22.38 1.27 -9.97
CA GLY A 26 23.76 0.78 -10.01
C GLY A 26 24.43 0.58 -8.65
N PHE A 27 23.67 0.55 -7.55
CA PHE A 27 24.19 0.40 -6.19
C PHE A 27 23.88 -1.00 -5.65
N ALA A 28 24.87 -1.62 -5.00
CA ALA A 28 24.64 -2.80 -4.18
C ALA A 28 23.94 -2.42 -2.86
N GLU A 29 23.26 -3.37 -2.21
CA GLU A 29 22.48 -3.11 -0.99
C GLU A 29 23.28 -2.43 0.13
N HIS A 30 24.53 -2.87 0.34
CA HIS A 30 25.43 -2.27 1.33
C HIS A 30 25.83 -0.84 0.95
N GLU A 31 25.99 -0.53 -0.34
CA GLU A 31 26.28 0.82 -0.83
C GLU A 31 25.08 1.76 -0.62
N VAL A 32 23.85 1.26 -0.74
CA VAL A 32 22.62 2.02 -0.42
C VAL A 32 22.59 2.36 1.08
N LEU A 33 22.91 1.41 1.94
CA LEU A 33 23.00 1.65 3.38
C LEU A 33 24.14 2.61 3.74
N GLU A 34 25.32 2.48 3.12
CA GLU A 34 26.42 3.44 3.29
C GLU A 34 25.96 4.87 2.97
N MET A 35 25.21 5.05 1.88
CA MET A 35 24.68 6.37 1.53
C MET A 35 23.77 6.95 2.62
N LEU A 36 22.90 6.15 3.21
CA LEU A 36 22.04 6.59 4.32
C LEU A 36 22.86 6.87 5.59
N LEU A 37 23.82 5.98 5.92
CA LEU A 37 24.72 6.14 7.05
C LEU A 37 25.52 7.43 6.95
N PHE A 38 25.84 7.92 5.74
CA PHE A 38 26.53 9.18 5.59
C PHE A 38 25.81 10.38 6.24
N TYR A 39 24.48 10.36 6.31
CA TYR A 39 23.69 11.44 6.88
C TYR A 39 23.57 11.38 8.40
N SER A 40 23.94 10.26 9.02
CA SER A 40 23.81 10.07 10.47
C SER A 40 25.14 9.75 11.18
N VAL A 41 26.15 9.23 10.47
CA VAL A 41 27.44 8.86 11.03
C VAL A 41 28.54 9.76 10.42
N PRO A 42 28.99 10.80 11.13
CA PRO A 42 30.08 11.65 10.66
C PRO A 42 31.44 10.98 10.87
N ARG A 43 32.29 10.98 9.82
CA ARG A 43 33.72 10.63 9.89
C ARG A 43 34.02 9.23 10.47
N ALA A 44 33.32 8.21 10.01
CA ALA A 44 33.63 6.81 10.30
C ALA A 44 33.63 5.99 9.00
N ASP A 45 34.23 4.81 9.04
CA ASP A 45 34.04 3.81 7.99
C ASP A 45 32.61 3.24 8.09
N THR A 46 31.79 3.54 7.10
CA THR A 46 30.39 3.11 7.05
C THR A 46 30.21 1.80 6.28
N ASN A 47 31.24 1.30 5.60
CA ASN A 47 31.16 0.07 4.81
C ASN A 47 30.99 -1.14 5.74
N GLU A 48 31.85 -1.29 6.73
CA GLU A 48 31.75 -2.36 7.73
C GLU A 48 30.41 -2.31 8.48
N LEU A 49 29.94 -1.10 8.80
CA LEU A 49 28.66 -0.90 9.48
C LEU A 49 27.47 -1.30 8.61
N ALA A 50 27.51 -1.02 7.31
CA ALA A 50 26.49 -1.43 6.36
C ALA A 50 26.44 -2.96 6.22
N HIS A 51 27.59 -3.63 6.15
CA HIS A 51 27.66 -5.09 6.13
C HIS A 51 27.13 -5.70 7.44
N ALA A 52 27.55 -5.18 8.60
CA ALA A 52 27.06 -5.67 9.89
C ALA A 52 25.53 -5.54 10.06
N LEU A 53 24.93 -4.50 9.45
CA LEU A 53 23.47 -4.34 9.40
C LEU A 53 22.81 -5.40 8.52
N LEU A 54 23.33 -5.64 7.31
CA LEU A 54 22.80 -6.68 6.41
C LEU A 54 22.98 -8.08 6.98
N ASP A 55 24.12 -8.39 7.58
CA ASP A 55 24.36 -9.71 8.18
C ASP A 55 23.36 -10.03 9.31
N ARG A 56 22.94 -9.00 10.05
CA ARG A 56 21.99 -9.16 11.16
C ARG A 56 20.53 -9.16 10.73
N PHE A 57 20.18 -8.32 9.75
CA PHE A 57 18.79 -8.09 9.34
C PHE A 57 18.47 -8.64 7.94
N SER A 58 19.38 -9.42 7.38
CA SER A 58 19.35 -10.09 6.08
C SER A 58 19.51 -9.18 4.86
N ASP A 59 18.64 -8.19 4.72
CA ASP A 59 18.55 -7.35 3.52
C ASP A 59 18.18 -5.90 3.85
N LEU A 60 18.11 -5.04 2.83
CA LEU A 60 17.77 -3.62 2.98
C LEU A 60 16.38 -3.43 3.62
N HIS A 61 15.42 -4.28 3.28
CA HIS A 61 14.07 -4.21 3.82
C HIS A 61 14.04 -4.54 5.32
N GLY A 62 14.77 -5.57 5.73
CA GLY A 62 14.93 -5.98 7.11
C GLY A 62 15.55 -4.88 7.96
N VAL A 63 16.58 -4.19 7.45
CA VAL A 63 17.20 -3.03 8.13
C VAL A 63 16.20 -1.88 8.28
N LEU A 64 15.48 -1.51 7.22
CA LEU A 64 14.56 -0.37 7.22
C LEU A 64 13.24 -0.64 7.98
N SER A 65 12.92 -1.91 8.23
CA SER A 65 11.70 -2.34 8.95
C SER A 65 11.95 -2.66 10.43
N ALA A 66 13.20 -2.85 10.85
CA ALA A 66 13.59 -3.20 12.21
C ALA A 66 13.19 -2.12 13.24
N GLU A 67 12.99 -2.56 14.49
CA GLU A 67 12.67 -1.64 15.58
C GLU A 67 13.94 -0.84 15.98
N PRO A 68 13.82 0.47 16.28
CA PRO A 68 15.01 1.31 16.51
C PRO A 68 15.96 0.82 17.62
N ARG A 69 15.45 0.20 18.69
CA ARG A 69 16.28 -0.36 19.78
C ARG A 69 16.98 -1.63 19.34
N GLU A 70 16.40 -2.45 18.47
CA GLU A 70 17.08 -3.60 17.87
C GLU A 70 18.24 -3.16 16.98
N LEU A 71 18.05 -2.14 16.16
CA LEU A 71 19.11 -1.55 15.34
C LEU A 71 20.28 -1.03 16.19
N CYS A 72 19.99 -0.42 17.34
CA CYS A 72 21.02 0.06 18.28
C CYS A 72 21.85 -1.07 18.93
N GLN A 73 21.49 -2.35 18.76
CA GLN A 73 22.30 -3.47 19.22
C GLN A 73 23.49 -3.75 18.28
N VAL A 74 23.50 -3.16 17.08
CA VAL A 74 24.66 -3.21 16.18
C VAL A 74 25.66 -2.15 16.61
N SER A 75 26.90 -2.58 16.88
CA SER A 75 27.98 -1.68 17.29
C SER A 75 28.18 -0.57 16.26
N GLY A 76 28.18 0.69 16.71
CA GLY A 76 28.29 1.87 15.84
C GLY A 76 26.95 2.48 15.41
N VAL A 77 25.82 1.78 15.60
CA VAL A 77 24.49 2.34 15.38
C VAL A 77 24.00 3.06 16.63
N LYS A 78 23.81 4.36 16.52
CA LYS A 78 23.19 5.18 17.57
C LYS A 78 21.72 5.40 17.29
N MET A 79 20.97 5.80 18.31
CA MET A 79 19.51 5.98 18.22
C MET A 79 19.09 6.91 17.07
N HIS A 80 19.84 7.97 16.78
CA HIS A 80 19.50 8.87 15.68
C HIS A 80 19.69 8.21 14.30
N THR A 81 20.66 7.32 14.13
CA THR A 81 20.83 6.50 12.92
C THR A 81 19.70 5.50 12.78
N ALA A 82 19.31 4.85 13.87
CA ALA A 82 18.18 3.92 13.87
C ALA A 82 16.85 4.62 13.53
N ILE A 83 16.62 5.81 14.08
CA ILE A 83 15.46 6.67 13.74
C ILE A 83 15.52 7.07 12.26
N LEU A 84 16.67 7.43 11.71
CA LEU A 84 16.79 7.78 10.29
C LEU A 84 16.31 6.64 9.38
N PHE A 85 16.76 5.40 9.62
CA PHE A 85 16.32 4.24 8.83
C PHE A 85 14.81 4.04 8.91
N ARG A 86 14.25 4.08 10.12
CA ARG A 86 12.81 3.93 10.31
C ARG A 86 12.01 5.05 9.65
N LEU A 87 12.51 6.28 9.77
CA LEU A 87 11.89 7.48 9.22
C LEU A 87 11.81 7.41 7.70
N VAL A 88 12.83 6.89 7.01
CA VAL A 88 12.81 6.72 5.55
C VAL A 88 11.61 5.86 5.12
N SER A 89 11.42 4.69 5.76
CA SER A 89 10.27 3.82 5.49
C SER A 89 8.93 4.47 5.83
N ASP A 90 8.84 5.12 7.00
CA ASP A 90 7.58 5.75 7.43
C ASP A 90 7.20 6.94 6.54
N VAL A 91 8.17 7.74 6.09
CA VAL A 91 7.95 8.82 5.11
C VAL A 91 7.56 8.26 3.76
N TYR A 92 8.25 7.21 3.27
CA TYR A 92 7.88 6.56 2.02
C TYR A 92 6.43 6.04 2.07
N ARG A 93 6.08 5.27 3.11
CA ARG A 93 4.73 4.76 3.34
C ARG A 93 3.70 5.89 3.38
N ARG A 94 3.97 6.95 4.15
CA ARG A 94 3.08 8.12 4.23
C ARG A 94 2.93 8.81 2.89
N SER A 95 4.00 8.93 2.10
CA SER A 95 3.97 9.56 0.78
C SER A 95 3.14 8.75 -0.23
N CYS A 96 3.19 7.41 -0.16
CA CYS A 96 2.34 6.54 -0.99
C CYS A 96 0.86 6.73 -0.62
N LEU A 97 0.54 6.78 0.67
CA LEU A 97 -0.80 7.08 1.15
C LEU A 97 -1.29 8.48 0.75
N GLU A 98 -0.39 9.48 0.72
CA GLU A 98 -0.72 10.84 0.27
C GLU A 98 -0.92 10.93 -1.25
N LYS A 99 -0.12 10.22 -2.07
CA LYS A 99 -0.38 10.09 -3.51
C LYS A 99 -1.76 9.49 -3.79
N THR A 100 -2.19 8.56 -2.96
CA THR A 100 -3.52 7.95 -3.03
C THR A 100 -4.67 8.91 -2.67
N LYS A 101 -4.43 9.97 -1.88
CA LYS A 101 -5.46 11.00 -1.57
C LYS A 101 -5.85 11.88 -2.77
N LYS A 102 -5.04 11.92 -3.84
CA LYS A 102 -5.44 12.54 -5.11
C LYS A 102 -6.28 11.53 -5.91
N GLN A 103 -7.58 11.47 -5.63
CA GLN A 103 -8.63 10.78 -6.41
C GLN A 103 -8.10 9.76 -7.43
N VAL A 104 -7.46 8.69 -6.95
CA VAL A 104 -7.19 7.54 -7.80
C VAL A 104 -8.51 6.78 -7.82
N SER A 105 -9.24 6.92 -8.92
CA SER A 105 -10.38 6.05 -9.16
C SER A 105 -9.80 4.65 -9.36
N TYR A 106 -9.97 3.79 -8.35
CA TYR A 106 -9.51 2.41 -8.37
C TYR A 106 -10.47 1.57 -9.22
N ARG A 107 -10.57 1.90 -10.51
CA ARG A 107 -11.49 1.25 -11.47
C ARG A 107 -11.06 -0.16 -11.88
N SER A 108 -9.94 -0.65 -11.35
CA SER A 108 -9.48 -2.01 -11.61
C SER A 108 -8.94 -2.65 -10.34
N MET A 109 -9.19 -3.95 -10.19
CA MET A 109 -8.62 -4.73 -9.09
C MET A 109 -7.09 -4.69 -9.11
N LYS A 110 -6.45 -4.61 -10.28
CA LYS A 110 -4.99 -4.46 -10.39
C LYS A 110 -4.47 -3.23 -9.66
N ALA A 111 -5.17 -2.10 -9.76
CA ALA A 111 -4.79 -0.87 -9.04
C ALA A 111 -5.01 -1.02 -7.53
N VAL A 112 -6.08 -1.67 -7.10
CA VAL A 112 -6.35 -1.96 -5.68
C VAL A 112 -5.25 -2.87 -5.12
N ILE A 113 -4.88 -3.95 -5.82
CA ILE A 113 -3.82 -4.86 -5.39
C ILE A 113 -2.47 -4.15 -5.30
N ALA A 114 -2.14 -3.27 -6.24
CA ALA A 114 -0.90 -2.49 -6.17
C ALA A 114 -0.87 -1.61 -4.90
N TYR A 115 -1.97 -0.93 -4.61
CA TYR A 115 -2.11 -0.14 -3.38
C TYR A 115 -2.02 -1.00 -2.11
N LEU A 116 -2.69 -2.15 -2.09
CA LEU A 116 -2.65 -3.07 -0.95
C LEU A 116 -1.25 -3.64 -0.73
N ARG A 117 -0.52 -3.99 -1.81
CA ARG A 117 0.88 -4.41 -1.69
C ARG A 117 1.69 -3.34 -0.99
N ASP A 118 1.63 -2.10 -1.46
CA ASP A 118 2.35 -0.98 -0.84
C ASP A 118 1.94 -0.76 0.63
N LEU A 119 0.67 -0.97 0.96
CA LEU A 119 0.14 -0.87 2.32
C LEU A 119 0.71 -1.94 3.27
N PHE A 120 0.96 -3.15 2.77
CA PHE A 120 1.43 -4.29 3.56
C PHE A 120 2.96 -4.52 3.50
N ILE A 121 3.72 -3.73 2.73
CA ILE A 121 5.19 -3.84 2.70
C ILE A 121 5.76 -3.72 4.12
N GLY A 122 6.49 -4.77 4.54
CA GLY A 122 7.17 -4.84 5.84
C GLY A 122 6.28 -5.01 7.06
N VAL A 123 5.00 -5.31 6.87
CA VAL A 123 4.08 -5.64 7.95
C VAL A 123 4.29 -7.11 8.34
N ARG A 124 4.89 -7.33 9.52
CA ARG A 124 5.20 -8.68 10.05
C ARG A 124 4.06 -9.33 10.85
N ASN A 125 3.12 -8.52 11.33
CA ASN A 125 1.93 -9.01 12.03
C ASN A 125 0.77 -9.12 11.03
N GLU A 126 -0.15 -10.02 11.28
CA GLU A 126 -1.39 -10.05 10.52
C GLU A 126 -2.23 -8.80 10.86
N ARG A 127 -2.74 -8.14 9.82
CA ARG A 127 -3.55 -6.93 9.90
C ARG A 127 -4.70 -7.01 8.93
N VAL A 128 -5.86 -6.52 9.36
CA VAL A 128 -7.05 -6.39 8.50
C VAL A 128 -7.36 -4.93 8.27
N TYR A 129 -7.42 -4.53 7.02
CA TYR A 129 -7.82 -3.21 6.58
C TYR A 129 -9.19 -3.25 5.88
N MET A 130 -9.91 -2.15 6.02
CA MET A 130 -11.15 -1.83 5.33
C MET A 130 -10.92 -0.61 4.45
N LEU A 131 -11.04 -0.80 3.14
CA LEU A 131 -10.96 0.25 2.15
C LEU A 131 -12.37 0.70 1.81
N LEU A 132 -12.61 2.00 1.91
CA LEU A 132 -13.94 2.63 1.80
C LEU A 132 -14.04 3.38 0.48
N PHE A 133 -15.06 3.10 -0.33
CA PHE A 133 -15.22 3.67 -1.67
C PHE A 133 -16.56 4.38 -1.85
N ASP A 134 -16.55 5.41 -2.68
CA ASP A 134 -17.76 6.03 -3.22
C ASP A 134 -18.28 5.29 -4.48
N ASN A 135 -19.40 5.78 -5.04
CA ASN A 135 -20.01 5.20 -6.25
C ASN A 135 -19.11 5.24 -7.49
N GLY A 136 -18.14 6.15 -7.52
CA GLY A 136 -17.17 6.29 -8.60
C GLY A 136 -15.92 5.42 -8.42
N MET A 137 -15.91 4.50 -7.45
CA MET A 137 -14.74 3.71 -7.05
C MET A 137 -13.55 4.59 -6.64
N ASN A 138 -13.80 5.78 -6.09
CA ASN A 138 -12.77 6.59 -5.48
C ASN A 138 -12.57 6.15 -4.03
N LEU A 139 -11.32 5.88 -3.65
CA LEU A 139 -10.99 5.51 -2.28
C LEU A 139 -11.15 6.73 -1.38
N GLN A 140 -12.10 6.66 -0.45
CA GLN A 140 -12.39 7.69 0.53
C GLN A 140 -11.46 7.58 1.74
N ASP A 141 -11.25 6.35 2.24
CA ASP A 141 -10.36 6.09 3.37
C ASP A 141 -9.89 4.63 3.43
N THR A 142 -8.88 4.36 4.25
CA THR A 142 -8.35 3.03 4.56
C THR A 142 -8.17 2.88 6.06
N VAL A 143 -9.02 2.05 6.67
CA VAL A 143 -9.14 1.91 8.13
C VAL A 143 -8.55 0.57 8.58
N LEU A 144 -7.69 0.59 9.59
CA LEU A 144 -7.21 -0.63 10.24
C LEU A 144 -8.31 -1.16 11.18
N LEU A 145 -8.82 -2.36 10.91
CA LEU A 145 -9.86 -3.01 11.72
C LEU A 145 -9.27 -3.90 12.82
N ALA A 146 -8.17 -4.60 12.54
CA ALA A 146 -7.55 -5.54 13.47
C ALA A 146 -6.04 -5.67 13.21
N GLU A 147 -5.28 -5.99 14.26
CA GLU A 147 -3.84 -6.29 14.22
C GLU A 147 -3.50 -7.38 15.24
N GLY A 148 -2.65 -8.35 14.85
CA GLY A 148 -2.29 -9.53 15.66
C GLY A 148 -2.89 -10.81 15.08
N ALA A 149 -2.87 -11.94 15.79
CA ALA A 149 -3.51 -13.18 15.32
C ALA A 149 -5.02 -12.93 15.09
N VAL A 150 -5.43 -12.82 13.83
CA VAL A 150 -6.81 -12.45 13.46
C VAL A 150 -7.67 -13.71 13.55
N ASN A 151 -8.11 -14.04 14.76
CA ASN A 151 -9.27 -14.89 14.90
C ASN A 151 -10.54 -14.09 14.54
N SER A 152 -11.62 -14.79 14.19
CA SER A 152 -12.93 -14.19 13.86
C SER A 152 -13.50 -13.22 14.92
N THR A 153 -12.94 -13.21 16.14
CA THR A 153 -13.27 -12.29 17.24
C THR A 153 -12.59 -10.92 17.18
N ALA A 154 -11.59 -10.72 16.31
CA ALA A 154 -10.80 -9.49 16.28
C ALA A 154 -11.51 -8.32 15.57
N ILE A 155 -12.44 -8.61 14.65
CA ILE A 155 -13.19 -7.59 13.91
C ILE A 155 -14.56 -7.41 14.55
N THR A 156 -14.85 -6.18 14.98
CA THR A 156 -16.19 -5.85 15.47
C THR A 156 -17.07 -5.39 14.30
N TYR A 157 -18.12 -6.14 13.99
CA TYR A 157 -19.05 -5.80 12.90
C TYR A 157 -19.76 -4.44 13.10
N ARG A 158 -19.94 -4.01 14.35
CA ARG A 158 -20.37 -2.65 14.68
C ARG A 158 -19.43 -1.60 14.07
N THR A 159 -18.12 -1.75 14.27
CA THR A 159 -17.12 -0.83 13.73
C THR A 159 -17.15 -0.83 12.21
N VAL A 160 -17.30 -2.00 11.57
CA VAL A 160 -17.44 -2.08 10.11
C VAL A 160 -18.63 -1.24 9.60
N ALA A 161 -19.80 -1.38 10.23
CA ALA A 161 -20.98 -0.61 9.86
C ALA A 161 -20.80 0.90 10.15
N GLU A 162 -20.25 1.25 11.31
CA GLU A 162 -19.98 2.64 11.70
C GLU A 162 -19.06 3.34 10.71
N GLN A 163 -17.96 2.69 10.30
CA GLN A 163 -17.03 3.25 9.32
C GLN A 163 -17.70 3.42 7.95
N ALA A 164 -18.39 2.38 7.46
CA ALA A 164 -19.08 2.47 6.17
C ALA A 164 -20.09 3.63 6.11
N LEU A 165 -20.89 3.78 7.17
CA LEU A 165 -21.89 4.84 7.27
C LEU A 165 -21.28 6.23 7.48
N PHE A 166 -20.27 6.35 8.34
CA PHE A 166 -19.59 7.61 8.62
C PHE A 166 -18.97 8.20 7.35
N HIS A 167 -18.33 7.37 6.54
CA HIS A 167 -17.73 7.78 5.27
C HIS A 167 -18.72 7.87 4.10
N ARG A 168 -20.01 7.53 4.33
CA ARG A 168 -21.05 7.45 3.29
C ARG A 168 -20.60 6.58 2.11
N SER A 169 -19.90 5.50 2.41
CA SER A 169 -19.34 4.61 1.40
C SER A 169 -20.45 3.82 0.73
N SER A 170 -20.34 3.61 -0.57
CA SER A 170 -21.23 2.71 -1.31
C SER A 170 -20.60 1.36 -1.59
N GLY A 171 -19.28 1.25 -1.42
CA GLY A 171 -18.53 0.02 -1.58
C GLY A 171 -17.39 -0.10 -0.59
N VAL A 172 -17.08 -1.35 -0.22
CA VAL A 172 -16.00 -1.69 0.71
C VAL A 172 -15.16 -2.81 0.12
N ILE A 173 -13.84 -2.73 0.29
CA ILE A 173 -12.94 -3.88 0.10
C ILE A 173 -12.29 -4.20 1.44
N LEU A 174 -12.38 -5.46 1.85
CA LEU A 174 -11.58 -5.97 2.96
C LEU A 174 -10.23 -6.45 2.43
N ALA A 175 -9.17 -6.27 3.22
CA ALA A 175 -7.87 -6.83 2.89
C ALA A 175 -7.13 -7.25 4.14
N HIS A 176 -6.46 -8.41 4.11
CA HIS A 176 -5.54 -8.81 5.17
C HIS A 176 -4.28 -9.46 4.61
N ASN A 177 -3.20 -9.44 5.37
CA ASN A 177 -1.94 -10.08 5.01
C ASN A 177 -1.74 -11.39 5.75
N HIS A 178 -1.20 -12.41 5.07
CA HIS A 178 -0.68 -13.61 5.70
C HIS A 178 0.85 -13.51 5.80
N PRO A 179 1.42 -13.29 7.01
CA PRO A 179 2.88 -13.21 7.18
C PRO A 179 3.61 -14.51 6.82
N GLY A 180 2.89 -15.64 6.82
CA GLY A 180 3.43 -16.96 6.44
C GLY A 180 3.64 -17.16 4.93
N GLY A 181 3.38 -16.15 4.10
CA GLY A 181 3.74 -16.14 2.67
C GLY A 181 2.78 -16.90 1.75
N ILE A 182 1.68 -17.47 2.26
CA ILE A 182 0.68 -18.19 1.45
C ILE A 182 -0.67 -17.45 1.53
N PRO A 183 -1.21 -16.92 0.42
CA PRO A 183 -2.44 -16.13 0.41
C PRO A 183 -3.71 -17.00 0.39
N VAL A 184 -3.66 -18.24 0.90
CA VAL A 184 -4.82 -19.14 0.88
C VAL A 184 -5.75 -18.78 2.02
N PRO A 185 -7.01 -18.38 1.76
CA PRO A 185 -7.95 -18.00 2.81
C PRO A 185 -8.31 -19.21 3.69
N SER A 186 -8.32 -19.00 5.00
CA SER A 186 -8.76 -19.94 6.01
C SER A 186 -10.29 -20.03 6.10
N GLY A 187 -10.80 -21.02 6.84
CA GLY A 187 -12.24 -21.11 7.14
C GLY A 187 -12.77 -19.88 7.91
N SER A 188 -11.94 -19.31 8.78
CA SER A 188 -12.24 -18.09 9.54
C SER A 188 -12.40 -16.89 8.60
N ASP A 189 -11.55 -16.75 7.59
CA ASP A 189 -11.61 -15.64 6.64
C ASP A 189 -12.89 -15.68 5.82
N LEU A 190 -13.34 -16.88 5.44
CA LEU A 190 -14.61 -17.07 4.74
C LEU A 190 -15.80 -16.70 5.60
N GLU A 191 -15.76 -17.03 6.90
CA GLU A 191 -16.81 -16.68 7.85
C GLU A 191 -16.87 -15.17 8.08
N VAL A 192 -15.72 -14.54 8.32
CA VAL A 192 -15.58 -13.08 8.43
C VAL A 192 -16.12 -12.38 7.18
N THR A 193 -15.75 -12.87 6.00
CA THR A 193 -16.24 -12.32 4.71
C THR A 193 -17.76 -12.32 4.66
N ARG A 194 -18.40 -13.46 4.96
CA ARG A 194 -19.86 -13.59 4.93
C ARG A 194 -20.54 -12.69 5.95
N ASN A 195 -20.01 -12.63 7.17
CA ASN A 195 -20.61 -11.83 8.23
C ASN A 195 -20.49 -10.33 7.92
N VAL A 196 -19.36 -9.89 7.37
CA VAL A 196 -19.19 -8.50 6.92
C VAL A 196 -20.11 -8.18 5.75
N ASP A 197 -20.23 -9.08 4.78
CA ASP A 197 -21.16 -8.90 3.64
C ASP A 197 -22.61 -8.73 4.11
N ASN A 198 -23.05 -9.56 5.06
CA ASN A 198 -24.39 -9.45 5.66
C ASN A 198 -24.61 -8.10 6.36
N VAL A 199 -23.63 -7.65 7.15
CA VAL A 199 -23.70 -6.40 7.91
C VAL A 199 -23.72 -5.18 6.99
N LEU A 200 -22.86 -5.16 5.98
CA LEU A 200 -22.79 -4.06 5.01
C LEU A 200 -24.06 -4.02 4.15
N SER A 201 -24.53 -5.18 3.69
CA SER A 201 -25.76 -5.30 2.90
C SER A 201 -26.99 -4.79 3.67
N ALA A 202 -27.07 -5.04 4.98
CA ALA A 202 -28.14 -4.55 5.84
C ALA A 202 -28.19 -3.01 5.94
N VAL A 203 -27.06 -2.33 5.70
CA VAL A 203 -26.97 -0.86 5.70
C VAL A 203 -26.81 -0.27 4.30
N GLY A 204 -27.05 -1.08 3.24
CA GLY A 204 -27.03 -0.61 1.85
C GLY A 204 -25.64 -0.37 1.26
N VAL A 205 -24.59 -0.98 1.84
CA VAL A 205 -23.20 -0.87 1.37
C VAL A 205 -22.76 -2.20 0.79
N ARG A 206 -22.07 -2.20 -0.37
CA ARG A 206 -21.61 -3.44 -1.01
C ARG A 206 -20.23 -3.85 -0.54
N LEU A 207 -20.05 -5.11 -0.14
CA LEU A 207 -18.72 -5.70 -0.07
C LEU A 207 -18.28 -6.06 -1.50
N ILE A 208 -17.34 -5.30 -2.06
CA ILE A 208 -16.86 -5.46 -3.44
C ILE A 208 -15.96 -6.69 -3.53
N GLU A 209 -15.03 -6.83 -2.59
CA GLU A 209 -14.06 -7.93 -2.57
C GLU A 209 -13.46 -8.08 -1.16
N HIS A 210 -12.90 -9.25 -0.90
CA HIS A 210 -11.98 -9.49 0.22
C HIS A 210 -10.67 -10.10 -0.31
N VAL A 211 -9.57 -9.36 -0.13
CA VAL A 211 -8.25 -9.68 -0.67
C VAL A 211 -7.34 -10.24 0.42
N VAL A 212 -6.70 -11.38 0.14
CA VAL A 212 -5.60 -11.92 0.96
C VAL A 212 -4.28 -11.57 0.28
N ILE A 213 -3.36 -10.92 0.98
CA ILE A 213 -2.03 -10.56 0.47
C ILE A 213 -0.96 -11.41 1.15
N ALA A 214 -0.01 -11.94 0.38
CA ALA A 214 1.14 -12.64 0.94
C ALA A 214 2.40 -12.36 0.09
N ASP A 215 3.31 -11.55 0.63
CA ASP A 215 4.52 -11.05 -0.03
C ASP A 215 4.27 -10.61 -1.49
N HIS A 216 4.59 -11.47 -2.46
CA HIS A 216 4.48 -11.19 -3.89
C HIS A 216 3.16 -11.69 -4.53
N SER A 217 2.34 -12.40 -3.78
CA SER A 217 1.11 -13.07 -4.23
C SER A 217 -0.13 -12.52 -3.54
N TYR A 218 -1.30 -12.80 -4.11
CA TYR A 218 -2.59 -12.43 -3.54
C TYR A 218 -3.67 -13.41 -3.99
N GLU A 219 -4.76 -13.49 -3.22
CA GLU A 219 -5.95 -14.26 -3.56
C GLU A 219 -7.20 -13.41 -3.32
N LEU A 220 -8.25 -13.65 -4.11
CA LEU A 220 -9.54 -12.97 -4.01
C LEU A 220 -10.58 -13.96 -3.46
N ILE A 221 -11.25 -13.63 -2.36
CA ILE A 221 -12.20 -14.56 -1.73
C ILE A 221 -13.53 -14.60 -2.50
N ILE A 222 -14.06 -13.45 -2.92
CA ILE A 222 -15.37 -13.35 -3.57
C ILE A 222 -15.26 -13.76 -5.04
N HIS A 223 -14.34 -13.15 -5.80
CA HIS A 223 -14.23 -13.42 -7.24
C HIS A 223 -13.27 -14.57 -7.60
N GLY A 224 -12.36 -15.01 -6.71
CA GLY A 224 -11.38 -16.07 -6.99
C GLY A 224 -11.97 -17.48 -7.04
N ARG A 225 -13.19 -17.70 -6.51
CA ARG A 225 -13.86 -19.01 -6.53
C ARG A 225 -14.48 -19.40 -7.88
N SER A 226 -14.54 -18.48 -8.85
CA SER A 226 -15.06 -18.76 -10.20
C SER A 226 -14.00 -19.29 -11.18
N ALA A 227 -12.73 -19.42 -10.78
CA ALA A 227 -11.63 -19.75 -11.69
C ALA A 227 -10.84 -20.99 -11.26
N GLY A 228 -11.41 -22.18 -11.50
CA GLY A 228 -10.55 -23.32 -11.83
C GLY A 228 -9.82 -23.01 -13.14
N HIS A 229 -8.50 -22.74 -13.06
CA HIS A 229 -7.59 -22.59 -14.19
C HIS A 229 -8.07 -21.67 -15.34
N LYS A 230 -7.70 -20.39 -15.29
CA LYS A 230 -7.08 -19.60 -16.38
C LYS A 230 -6.96 -18.13 -15.97
N ALA A 231 -5.83 -17.52 -16.32
CA ALA A 231 -5.59 -16.09 -16.20
C ALA A 231 -6.80 -15.29 -16.70
N SER A 232 -7.41 -14.52 -15.80
CA SER A 232 -8.70 -13.87 -16.00
C SER A 232 -8.60 -12.61 -16.85
N ALA A 233 -9.48 -12.52 -17.84
CA ALA A 233 -9.80 -11.33 -18.62
C ALA A 233 -10.24 -10.15 -17.73
N PRO A 234 -10.16 -8.89 -18.21
CA PRO A 234 -10.57 -7.72 -17.43
C PRO A 234 -12.07 -7.74 -17.12
N LEU A 235 -12.41 -7.49 -15.86
CA LEU A 235 -13.78 -7.31 -15.38
C LEU A 235 -14.40 -6.08 -16.05
N SER A 236 -15.45 -6.29 -16.84
CA SER A 236 -16.33 -5.22 -17.30
C SER A 236 -17.36 -4.91 -16.23
N PHE A 237 -17.22 -3.76 -15.57
CA PHE A 237 -18.29 -3.20 -14.76
C PHE A 237 -19.36 -2.64 -15.71
N SER A 238 -20.50 -3.33 -15.84
CA SER A 238 -21.66 -2.73 -16.51
C SER A 238 -22.14 -1.57 -15.65
N ALA A 239 -22.05 -0.35 -16.18
CA ALA A 239 -22.78 0.78 -15.63
C ALA A 239 -24.27 0.41 -15.63
N SER A 240 -24.83 0.22 -14.43
CA SER A 240 -26.28 0.15 -14.29
C SER A 240 -26.84 1.50 -14.73
N THR A 241 -27.56 1.51 -15.84
CA THR A 241 -28.34 2.63 -16.31
C THR A 241 -29.21 3.14 -15.17
N CYS A 242 -28.95 4.37 -14.73
CA CYS A 242 -29.87 5.12 -13.89
C CYS A 242 -31.21 5.19 -14.64
N GLY A 243 -32.25 4.56 -14.11
CA GLY A 243 -33.59 4.70 -14.64
C GLY A 243 -34.02 6.15 -14.49
N ALA A 244 -34.11 6.87 -15.60
CA ALA A 244 -34.81 8.14 -15.63
C ALA A 244 -36.31 7.85 -15.52
N GLU A 245 -36.94 8.32 -14.44
CA GLU A 245 -38.39 8.45 -14.40
C GLU A 245 -38.84 9.46 -15.47
N PRO A 246 -39.84 9.13 -16.31
CA PRO A 246 -40.41 10.08 -17.24
C PRO A 246 -41.57 10.79 -16.56
N ASP A 247 -41.35 12.03 -16.10
CA ASP A 247 -42.37 13.11 -16.08
C ASP A 247 -41.93 14.24 -15.14
N LEU A 248 -41.23 15.24 -15.69
CA LEU A 248 -41.45 16.67 -15.39
C LEU A 248 -40.47 17.53 -16.21
N ALA A 249 -40.82 17.83 -17.47
CA ALA A 249 -40.18 18.91 -18.21
C ALA A 249 -41.10 19.42 -19.33
N ALA A 250 -42.26 19.95 -18.95
CA ALA A 250 -42.97 20.92 -19.79
C ALA A 250 -42.82 22.29 -19.12
N SER A 251 -42.41 23.27 -19.93
CA SER A 251 -42.24 24.71 -19.65
C SER A 251 -40.89 25.14 -19.02
N LEU A 252 -40.04 25.73 -19.87
CA LEU A 252 -39.32 27.02 -19.74
C LEU A 252 -37.99 27.04 -20.55
N PRO A 253 -37.52 28.22 -20.98
CA PRO A 253 -37.21 28.50 -22.38
C PRO A 253 -35.76 28.24 -22.82
N ALA A 254 -35.60 28.10 -24.13
CA ALA A 254 -34.35 27.97 -24.84
C ALA A 254 -33.56 29.29 -24.79
N ASP A 255 -32.60 29.41 -23.88
CA ASP A 255 -31.49 30.37 -23.91
C ASP A 255 -30.44 29.96 -22.86
N PHE A 256 -29.77 28.82 -23.05
CA PHE A 256 -28.56 28.49 -22.29
C PHE A 256 -27.67 27.49 -23.05
N PHE A 257 -27.40 27.81 -24.32
CA PHE A 257 -26.41 27.12 -25.15
C PHE A 257 -25.24 28.07 -25.41
N ASP A 258 -24.34 28.20 -24.44
CA ASP A 258 -22.95 28.56 -24.74
C ASP A 258 -22.05 28.24 -23.54
N CYS A 259 -21.18 27.23 -23.70
CA CYS A 259 -19.93 26.95 -22.97
C CYS A 259 -19.69 25.43 -22.77
N CYS A 260 -19.27 24.74 -23.82
CA CYS A 260 -18.21 23.71 -23.72
C CYS A 260 -17.86 23.15 -25.11
N PRO A 261 -16.70 23.50 -25.68
CA PRO A 261 -16.23 22.90 -26.92
C PRO A 261 -15.25 21.74 -26.62
N VAL A 262 -15.51 20.62 -27.30
CA VAL A 262 -14.56 19.59 -27.77
C VAL A 262 -13.80 18.75 -26.73
N LEU A 263 -14.04 17.43 -26.74
CA LEU A 263 -13.04 16.46 -27.20
C LEU A 263 -13.72 15.13 -27.54
N SER A 264 -13.94 14.98 -28.84
CA SER A 264 -14.29 13.75 -29.55
C SER A 264 -13.00 13.00 -29.88
N TYR A 265 -12.86 11.76 -29.41
CA TYR A 265 -12.03 10.67 -29.98
C TYR A 265 -12.64 9.38 -29.38
N GLY A 266 -13.19 8.42 -30.12
CA GLY A 266 -12.74 7.88 -31.41
C GLY A 266 -12.23 6.47 -31.15
N ILE A 267 -13.15 5.50 -31.08
CA ILE A 267 -12.90 4.09 -30.83
C ILE A 267 -12.50 3.42 -32.15
N CYS A 268 -11.37 2.70 -32.15
CA CYS A 268 -11.09 1.54 -33.00
C CYS A 268 -10.79 0.35 -32.08
#